data_AF-A0A7S2K0U5-F1
#
_entry.id   AF-A0A7S2K0U5-F1
#
_cell.length_a   1.000
_cell.length_b   1.000
_cell.length_c   1.000
_cell.angle_alpha   90.00
_cell.angle_beta   90.00
_cell.angle_gamma   90.00
#
_symmetry.space_group_name_H-M   'P 1'
#
loop_
_entity.id
_entity.type
_entity.pdbx_description
1 polymer ?
#
loop_
_entity_poly.entity_id
_entity_poly.type
_entity_poly.pdbx_seq_one_letter_code
_entity_poly.pdbx_strand_id
1 'polypeptide(L)'
;NSSLNTQDFIPKSLSNPVEKISFTWQTPSNIALVKYWGKSEPQIPKNASISFTLSESHTITTIGFTKAEGLKSPSFELYFEGQKKDDFKPKIAKFLSEF
;
A
#
# COMPACT_ATOMS: atom_id res chain seq x y z
N ASN A 1 -17.06 30.78 -27.43
CA ASN A 1 -17.19 29.75 -26.37
C ASN A 1 -16.46 28.49 -26.78
N SER A 2 -15.15 28.41 -26.51
CA SER A 2 -14.40 27.15 -26.67
C SER A 2 -14.63 26.30 -25.41
N SER A 3 -15.33 25.19 -25.56
CA SER A 3 -15.46 24.20 -24.49
C SER A 3 -14.10 23.56 -24.24
N LEU A 4 -13.62 23.61 -23.00
CA LEU A 4 -12.45 22.84 -22.57
C LEU A 4 -12.72 21.34 -22.76
N ASN A 5 -11.70 20.59 -23.16
CA ASN A 5 -11.75 19.13 -23.22
C ASN A 5 -10.61 18.50 -22.42
N THR A 6 -10.62 17.18 -22.25
CA THR A 6 -9.66 16.46 -21.39
C THR A 6 -8.20 16.56 -21.85
N GLN A 7 -7.94 16.80 -23.14
CA GLN A 7 -6.59 16.93 -23.68
C GLN A 7 -5.90 18.22 -23.21
N ASP A 8 -6.67 19.24 -22.86
CA ASP A 8 -6.15 20.51 -22.36
C ASP A 8 -5.53 20.38 -20.95
N PHE A 9 -5.79 19.26 -20.26
CA PHE A 9 -5.29 18.96 -18.92
C PHE A 9 -4.10 17.98 -18.90
N ILE A 10 -3.63 17.53 -20.06
CA ILE A 10 -2.43 16.70 -20.15
C ILE A 10 -1.19 17.61 -20.22
N PRO A 11 -0.26 17.52 -19.25
CA PRO A 11 0.94 18.34 -19.29
C PRO A 11 1.80 17.99 -20.51
N LYS A 12 2.14 18.99 -21.33
CA LYS A 12 2.99 18.84 -22.53
C LYS A 12 4.40 18.36 -22.20
N SER A 13 4.88 18.70 -21.00
CA SER A 13 6.12 18.21 -20.43
C SER A 13 6.01 18.18 -18.91
N LEU A 14 6.56 17.13 -18.31
CA LEU A 14 6.77 17.07 -16.86
C LEU A 14 8.11 17.75 -16.58
N SER A 15 8.09 18.98 -16.05
CA SER A 15 9.31 19.62 -15.55
C SER A 15 9.72 18.96 -14.23
N ASN A 16 10.98 18.52 -14.14
CA ASN A 16 11.58 17.84 -12.98
C ASN A 16 11.03 16.43 -12.71
N PRO A 17 11.53 15.39 -13.40
CA PRO A 17 11.18 14.02 -13.06
C PRO A 17 11.59 13.71 -11.62
N VAL A 18 10.67 13.13 -10.86
CA VAL A 18 10.92 12.71 -9.49
C VAL A 18 11.66 11.38 -9.53
N GLU A 19 12.98 11.44 -9.34
CA GLU A 19 13.85 10.25 -9.32
C GLU A 19 13.59 9.37 -8.10
N LYS A 20 13.33 9.99 -6.94
CA LYS A 20 13.03 9.30 -5.69
C LYS A 20 11.96 10.05 -4.92
N ILE A 21 11.03 9.31 -4.34
CA ILE A 21 10.01 9.86 -3.46
C ILE A 21 9.70 8.89 -2.35
N SER A 22 9.39 9.41 -1.17
CA SER A 22 9.02 8.59 -0.03
C SER A 22 7.76 9.12 0.61
N PHE A 23 6.92 8.20 1.07
CA PHE A 23 5.71 8.51 1.81
C PHE A 23 5.68 7.70 3.09
N THR A 24 5.19 8.31 4.16
CA THR A 24 5.12 7.68 5.48
C THR A 24 3.70 7.75 6.00
N TRP A 25 3.21 6.62 6.50
CA TRP A 25 1.90 6.51 7.12
C TRP A 25 2.02 5.88 8.50
N GLN A 26 1.11 6.28 9.39
CA GLN A 26 0.92 5.68 10.70
C GLN A 26 -0.43 4.97 10.72
N THR A 27 -0.45 3.69 11.08
CA THR A 27 -1.67 2.88 11.16
C THR A 27 -1.86 2.37 12.59
N PRO A 28 -3.02 2.64 13.23
CA PRO A 28 -3.27 2.19 14.59
C PRO A 28 -3.59 0.70 14.64
N SER A 29 -3.26 0.08 15.78
CA SER A 29 -3.69 -1.28 16.12
C SER A 29 -5.14 -1.30 16.58
N ASN A 30 -5.76 -2.48 16.60
CA ASN A 30 -7.11 -2.67 17.12
C ASN A 30 -7.21 -3.88 18.05
N ILE A 31 -8.19 -3.86 18.96
CA ILE A 31 -8.58 -5.01 19.80
C ILE A 31 -10.05 -5.30 19.56
N ALA A 32 -10.36 -6.54 19.17
CA ALA A 32 -11.73 -6.96 18.87
C ALA A 32 -12.58 -7.14 20.15
N LEU A 33 -13.74 -6.50 20.17
CA LEU A 33 -14.81 -6.75 21.15
C LEU A 33 -15.71 -7.91 20.68
N VAL A 34 -16.10 -7.87 19.41
CA VAL A 34 -16.75 -9.01 18.73
C VAL A 34 -15.71 -9.63 17.80
N LYS A 35 -15.35 -10.88 18.08
CA LYS A 35 -14.22 -11.55 17.42
C LYS A 35 -14.51 -11.82 15.94
N TYR A 36 -13.54 -11.49 15.09
CA TYR A 36 -13.42 -12.07 13.76
C TYR A 36 -12.89 -13.50 13.90
N TRP A 37 -13.67 -14.52 13.53
CA TRP A 37 -13.23 -15.91 13.66
C TRP A 37 -13.82 -16.83 12.59
N GLY A 38 -12.91 -17.45 11.81
CA GLY A 38 -13.27 -18.33 10.71
C GLY A 38 -13.28 -17.61 9.36
N LYS A 39 -12.79 -18.29 8.33
CA LYS A 39 -12.68 -17.80 6.95
C LYS A 39 -13.26 -18.82 5.98
N SER A 40 -13.89 -18.36 4.91
CA SER A 40 -14.15 -19.18 3.70
C SER A 40 -13.21 -18.72 2.59
N GLU A 41 -12.98 -19.56 1.59
CA GLU A 41 -12.29 -19.14 0.37
C GLU A 41 -13.09 -18.01 -0.32
N PRO A 42 -12.47 -16.92 -0.82
CA PRO A 42 -11.03 -16.58 -0.85
C PRO A 42 -10.58 -15.60 0.26
N GLN A 43 -10.82 -15.94 1.53
CA GLN A 43 -10.66 -15.11 2.75
C GLN A 43 -11.82 -14.16 3.10
N ILE A 44 -13.06 -14.59 2.89
CA ILE A 44 -14.23 -13.84 3.35
C ILE A 44 -14.48 -14.16 4.84
N PRO A 45 -14.74 -13.14 5.70
CA PRO A 45 -15.19 -13.36 7.08
C PRO A 45 -16.45 -14.23 7.13
N LYS A 46 -16.50 -15.22 8.02
CA LYS A 46 -17.76 -15.93 8.30
C LYS A 46 -18.73 -15.10 9.14
N ASN A 47 -18.25 -14.07 9.83
CA ASN A 47 -19.05 -13.22 10.68
C ASN A 47 -18.51 -11.78 10.68
N ALA A 48 -19.41 -10.84 10.96
CA ALA A 48 -19.02 -9.47 11.26
C ALA A 48 -18.27 -9.39 12.60
N SER A 49 -17.40 -8.39 12.72
CA SER A 49 -16.59 -8.13 13.92
C SER A 49 -16.63 -6.65 14.28
N ILE A 50 -16.39 -6.33 15.54
CA ILE A 50 -16.34 -4.96 16.07
C ILE A 50 -15.08 -4.86 16.93
N SER A 51 -14.30 -3.78 16.78
CA SER A 51 -13.05 -3.57 17.51
C SER A 51 -12.88 -2.12 17.95
N PHE A 52 -12.12 -1.91 19.03
CA PHE A 52 -11.61 -0.59 19.39
C PHE A 52 -10.29 -0.34 18.70
N THR A 53 -10.13 0.87 18.16
CA THR A 53 -8.84 1.38 17.67
C THR A 53 -8.04 1.90 18.86
N LEU A 54 -6.77 1.55 18.95
CA LEU A 54 -5.86 2.01 20.01
C LEU A 54 -5.07 3.23 19.52
N SER A 55 -4.97 4.28 20.34
CA SER A 55 -4.20 5.48 20.01
C SER A 55 -2.70 5.27 20.13
N GLU A 56 -2.27 4.59 21.20
CA GLU A 56 -0.84 4.48 21.56
C GLU A 56 -0.11 3.30 20.91
N SER A 57 -0.84 2.35 20.33
CA SER A 57 -0.25 1.19 19.64
C SER A 57 -0.41 1.37 18.15
N HIS A 58 0.68 1.66 17.44
CA HIS A 58 0.64 1.92 16.00
C HIS A 58 1.88 1.38 15.29
N THR A 59 1.73 1.12 14.00
CA THR A 59 2.85 0.80 13.10
C THR A 59 3.11 2.00 12.19
N ILE A 60 4.36 2.42 12.10
CA ILE A 60 4.81 3.43 11.14
C ILE A 60 5.42 2.69 9.94
N THR A 61 4.89 2.97 8.76
CA THR A 61 5.36 2.38 7.51
C THR A 61 5.81 3.50 6.57
N THR A 62 7.06 3.41 6.12
CA THR A 62 7.59 4.28 5.07
C THR A 62 7.79 3.47 3.80
N ILE A 63 7.26 3.98 2.69
CA ILE A 63 7.47 3.40 1.36
C ILE A 63 8.32 4.38 0.55
N GLY A 64 9.51 3.92 0.15
CA GLY A 64 10.37 4.63 -0.78
C GLY A 64 10.19 4.10 -2.19
N PHE A 65 9.96 5.00 -3.13
CA PHE A 65 9.91 4.73 -4.56
C PHE A 65 11.14 5.34 -5.22
N THR A 66 11.72 4.58 -6.15
CA THR A 66 12.77 5.07 -7.05
C THR A 66 12.32 4.81 -8.46
N LYS A 67 12.45 5.82 -9.33
CA LYS A 67 12.18 5.67 -10.76
C LYS A 67 13.08 4.56 -11.29
N ALA A 68 12.50 3.62 -12.03
CA ALA A 68 13.24 2.54 -12.63
C ALA A 68 12.69 2.26 -14.04
N GLU A 69 13.59 2.09 -14.99
CA GLU A 69 13.26 1.90 -16.40
C GLU A 69 13.45 0.42 -16.77
N GLY A 70 12.54 -0.13 -17.59
CA GLY A 70 12.65 -1.50 -18.11
C GLY A 70 12.27 -2.63 -17.14
N LEU A 71 11.63 -2.33 -16.00
CA LEU A 71 11.10 -3.36 -15.11
C LEU A 71 9.86 -4.03 -15.72
N LYS A 72 9.87 -5.36 -15.81
CA LYS A 72 8.70 -6.16 -16.22
C LYS A 72 7.74 -6.47 -15.06
N SER A 73 8.19 -6.24 -13.83
CA SER A 73 7.49 -6.57 -12.58
C SER A 73 7.97 -5.68 -11.44
N PRO A 74 7.17 -5.44 -10.38
CA PRO A 74 7.60 -4.67 -9.23
C PRO A 74 8.80 -5.33 -8.53
N SER A 75 9.88 -4.57 -8.34
CA SER A 75 11.04 -4.97 -7.53
C SER A 75 11.06 -4.18 -6.24
N PHE A 76 11.06 -4.86 -5.09
CA PHE A 76 11.03 -4.21 -3.78
C PHE A 76 11.74 -5.04 -2.71
N GLU A 77 12.11 -4.34 -1.64
CA GLU A 77 12.61 -4.93 -0.42
C GLU A 77 11.69 -4.54 0.75
N LEU A 78 11.51 -5.47 1.69
CA LEU A 78 10.73 -5.24 2.89
C LEU A 78 11.62 -5.36 4.11
N TYR A 79 11.53 -4.37 4.99
CA TYR A 79 12.20 -4.35 6.28
C TYR A 79 11.15 -4.22 7.38
N PHE A 80 11.26 -5.04 8.42
CA PHE A 80 10.44 -4.97 9.62
C PHE A 80 11.37 -4.91 10.83
N GLU A 81 11.22 -3.87 11.65
CA GLU A 81 12.12 -3.59 12.80
C GLU A 81 13.61 -3.58 12.40
N GLY A 82 13.91 -3.00 11.23
CA GLY A 82 15.27 -2.92 10.69
C GLY A 82 15.81 -4.22 10.07
N GLN A 83 15.07 -5.33 10.16
CA GLN A 83 15.48 -6.62 9.59
C GLN A 83 14.78 -6.87 8.26
N LYS A 84 15.54 -7.37 7.27
CA LYS A 84 14.97 -7.78 5.98
C LYS A 84 14.01 -8.96 6.17
N LYS A 85 12.82 -8.88 5.58
CA LYS A 85 11.75 -9.90 5.68
C LYS A 85 11.37 -10.43 4.30
N ASP A 86 12.18 -11.33 3.77
CA ASP A 86 11.94 -11.91 2.44
C ASP A 86 10.70 -12.82 2.40
N ASP A 87 10.32 -13.46 3.51
CA ASP A 87 9.15 -14.35 3.62
C ASP A 87 7.81 -13.67 3.27
N PHE A 88 7.74 -12.35 3.41
CA PHE A 88 6.53 -11.57 3.11
C PHE A 88 6.46 -11.07 1.66
N LYS A 89 7.55 -11.17 0.91
CA LYS A 89 7.60 -10.71 -0.49
C LYS A 89 6.53 -11.37 -1.38
N PRO A 90 6.28 -12.69 -1.32
CA PRO A 90 5.26 -13.30 -2.19
C PRO A 90 3.86 -12.71 -1.98
N LYS A 91 3.52 -12.41 -0.72
CA LYS A 91 2.21 -11.85 -0.37
C LYS A 91 2.06 -10.41 -0.87
N ILE A 92 3.08 -9.58 -0.71
CA ILE A 92 3.07 -8.19 -1.18
C ILE A 92 3.11 -8.14 -2.71
N ALA A 93 3.92 -8.99 -3.34
CA ALA A 93 4.00 -9.08 -4.80
C ALA A 93 2.63 -9.47 -5.39
N LYS A 94 1.95 -10.46 -4.79
CA LYS A 94 0.59 -10.84 -5.18
C LYS A 94 -0.37 -9.64 -5.05
N PHE A 95 -0.36 -8.95 -3.91
CA PHE A 95 -1.18 -7.76 -3.71
C PHE A 95 -0.92 -6.68 -4.78
N LEU A 96 0.34 -6.38 -5.09
CA LEU A 96 0.70 -5.39 -6.12
C LEU A 96 0.35 -5.82 -7.54
N SER A 97 0.21 -7.13 -7.81
CA SER A 97 -0.19 -7.65 -9.13
C SER A 97 -1.70 -7.70 -9.35
N GLU A 98 -2.49 -7.53 -8.28
CA GLU A 98 -3.96 -7.52 -8.35
C GLU A 98 -4.53 -6.11 -8.64
N PHE A 99 -3.67 -5.10 -8.75
CA PHE A 99 -3.98 -3.75 -9.24
C PHE A 99 -3.54 -3.59 -10.70
#